data_AF-A0A0H5CP74-F1
#
_entry.id   AF-A0A0H5CP74-F1
#
_cell.length_a   1.000
_cell.length_b   1.000
_cell.length_c   1.000
_cell.angle_alpha   90.00
_cell.angle_beta   90.00
_cell.angle_gamma   90.00
#
_symmetry.space_group_name_H-M   'P 1'
#
loop_
_entity.id
_entity.type
_entity.pdbx_description
1 polymer ?
#
loop_
_entity_poly.entity_id
_entity_poly.type
_entity_poly.pdbx_seq_one_letter_code
_entity_poly.pdbx_strand_id
1 'polypeptide(L)'
;MKKKAKDVTKDALDCAINSYGQIRDFFVRHPCKSLDRTLITLADPAGGTFVVSVSWVRMRDKDDVGDLKSLIDTDGTGSVTPLMFTAMKNQGIRFTGTPFHSRPEKDVLVVAEAAVVAGKPDAALMEGTVHVAAELMPTK
;
A
#
# COMPACT_ATOMS: atom_id res chain seq x y z
N MET A 1 11.05 0.14 30.46
CA MET A 1 9.84 0.81 29.91
C MET A 1 10.16 1.83 28.81
N LYS A 2 11.29 2.56 28.84
CA LYS A 2 11.62 3.60 27.84
C LYS A 2 11.85 3.10 26.39
N LYS A 3 12.29 1.85 26.19
CA LYS A 3 12.59 1.30 24.86
C LYS A 3 11.30 1.00 24.06
N LYS A 4 10.36 0.27 24.67
CA LYS A 4 9.04 -0.02 24.07
C LYS A 4 8.25 1.23 23.68
N ALA A 5 8.24 2.26 24.52
CA ALA A 5 7.55 3.52 24.20
C ALA A 5 8.16 4.25 22.99
N LYS A 6 9.49 4.17 22.81
CA LYS A 6 10.21 4.72 21.66
C LYS A 6 9.94 3.92 20.37
N ASP A 7 9.90 2.60 20.45
CA ASP A 7 9.58 1.74 19.31
C ASP A 7 8.13 1.98 18.85
N VAL A 8 7.20 2.05 19.80
CA VAL A 8 5.78 2.38 19.56
C VAL A 8 5.59 3.76 18.91
N THR A 9 6.38 4.77 19.29
CA THR A 9 6.29 6.10 18.64
C THR A 9 6.91 6.10 17.25
N LYS A 10 7.98 5.33 17.03
CA LYS A 10 8.60 5.16 15.72
C LYS A 10 7.66 4.47 14.73
N ASP A 11 7.01 3.38 15.13
CA ASP A 11 6.13 2.61 14.26
C ASP A 11 4.85 3.40 13.89
N ALA A 12 4.29 4.15 14.84
CA ALA A 12 3.16 5.05 14.58
C ALA A 12 3.51 6.17 13.59
N LEU A 13 4.70 6.74 13.74
CA LEU A 13 5.18 7.81 12.87
C LEU A 13 5.48 7.30 11.45
N ASP A 14 5.88 6.04 11.32
CA ASP A 14 6.20 5.43 10.02
C ASP A 14 4.98 5.40 9.10
N CYS A 15 3.80 5.02 9.59
CA CYS A 15 2.57 5.04 8.78
C CYS A 15 2.18 6.46 8.33
N ALA A 16 2.21 7.43 9.24
CA ALA A 16 1.85 8.81 8.92
C ALA A 16 2.83 9.46 7.92
N ILE A 17 4.14 9.23 8.06
CA ILE A 17 5.14 9.80 7.14
C ILE A 17 5.05 9.13 5.75
N ASN A 18 4.74 7.83 5.71
CA ASN A 18 4.63 7.07 4.48
C ASN A 18 3.19 6.99 3.94
N SER A 19 2.40 8.03 4.15
CA SER A 19 1.04 8.16 3.60
C SER A 19 0.75 9.61 3.22
N TYR A 20 -0.33 9.82 2.48
CA TYR A 20 -0.73 11.14 2.02
C TYR A 20 -2.26 11.28 2.05
N GLY A 21 -2.74 12.52 1.87
CA GLY A 21 -4.16 12.83 1.96
C GLY A 21 -4.72 12.63 3.37
N GLN A 22 -6.00 12.27 3.44
CA GLN A 22 -6.74 11.96 4.66
C GLN A 22 -6.21 10.71 5.36
N ILE A 23 -5.61 9.75 4.63
CA ILE A 23 -4.99 8.55 5.21
C ILE A 23 -3.85 8.93 6.17
N ARG A 24 -3.06 9.97 5.85
CA ARG A 24 -2.04 10.49 6.78
C ARG A 24 -2.66 11.00 8.06
N ASP A 25 -3.72 11.78 7.95
CA ASP A 25 -4.40 12.37 9.11
C ASP A 25 -5.10 11.29 9.95
N PHE A 26 -5.58 10.22 9.30
CA PHE A 26 -6.08 9.02 9.96
C PHE A 26 -4.98 8.38 10.83
N PHE A 27 -3.78 8.14 10.29
CA PHE A 27 -2.69 7.52 11.06
C PHE A 27 -2.16 8.38 12.22
N VAL A 28 -2.34 9.70 12.17
CA VAL A 28 -2.01 10.58 13.31
C VAL A 28 -2.96 10.31 14.50
N ARG A 29 -4.23 9.99 14.24
CA ARG A 29 -5.25 9.72 15.27
C ARG A 29 -5.34 8.24 15.64
N HIS A 30 -5.15 7.36 14.66
CA HIS A 30 -5.26 5.92 14.74
C HIS A 30 -3.90 5.31 14.38
N PRO A 31 -2.91 5.36 15.29
CA PRO A 31 -1.56 4.93 14.97
C PRO A 31 -1.52 3.44 14.67
N CYS A 32 -0.88 3.10 13.55
CA CYS A 32 -0.62 1.71 13.22
C CYS A 32 0.41 1.08 14.18
N LYS A 33 0.48 -0.24 14.15
CA LYS A 33 1.48 -1.07 14.83
C LYS A 33 2.69 -1.33 13.95
N SER A 34 2.50 -1.52 12.65
CA SER A 34 3.60 -1.68 11.69
C SER A 34 3.14 -1.36 10.27
N LEU A 35 4.10 -0.98 9.43
CA LEU A 35 3.93 -0.83 7.99
C LEU A 35 5.02 -1.62 7.27
N ASP A 36 4.62 -2.63 6.52
CA ASP A 36 5.50 -3.37 5.61
C ASP A 36 5.12 -3.02 4.18
N ARG A 37 6.11 -2.88 3.28
CA ARG A 37 5.89 -2.51 1.88
C ARG A 37 6.85 -3.23 0.97
N THR A 38 6.38 -3.60 -0.22
CA THR A 38 7.22 -4.17 -1.27
C THR A 38 6.78 -3.72 -2.67
N LEU A 39 7.63 -3.98 -3.65
CA LEU A 39 7.35 -3.82 -5.07
C LEU A 39 7.64 -5.15 -5.77
N ILE A 40 6.74 -5.57 -6.66
CA ILE A 40 6.90 -6.75 -7.51
C ILE A 40 6.90 -6.26 -8.94
N THR A 41 7.98 -6.47 -9.68
CA THR A 41 8.05 -6.11 -11.10
C THR A 41 7.74 -7.32 -11.96
N LEU A 42 6.87 -7.16 -12.95
CA LEU A 42 6.44 -8.21 -13.86
C LEU A 42 6.54 -7.73 -15.31
N ALA A 43 6.64 -8.71 -16.22
CA ALA A 43 6.54 -8.52 -17.65
C ALA A 43 5.42 -9.43 -18.17
N ASP A 44 4.61 -8.92 -19.10
CA ASP A 44 3.65 -9.73 -19.82
C ASP A 44 4.33 -10.47 -21.00
N PRO A 45 3.65 -11.44 -21.63
CA PRO A 45 4.20 -12.16 -22.78
C PRO A 45 4.49 -11.30 -24.01
N ALA A 46 3.90 -10.10 -24.12
CA ALA A 46 4.11 -9.15 -25.20
C ALA A 46 5.28 -8.18 -24.94
N GLY A 47 5.94 -8.29 -23.77
CA GLY A 47 7.07 -7.45 -23.37
C GLY A 47 6.68 -6.13 -22.67
N GLY A 48 5.40 -5.90 -22.40
CA GLY A 48 4.95 -4.81 -21.54
C GLY A 48 5.33 -5.08 -20.09
N THR A 49 5.88 -4.08 -19.39
CA THR A 49 6.30 -4.24 -17.99
C THR A 49 5.47 -3.36 -17.06
N PHE A 50 5.13 -3.90 -15.90
CA PHE A 50 4.43 -3.19 -14.84
C PHE A 50 5.01 -3.55 -13.48
N VAL A 51 4.75 -2.69 -12.50
CA VAL A 51 5.13 -2.90 -11.11
C VAL A 51 3.85 -2.93 -10.27
N VAL A 52 3.79 -3.86 -9.32
CA VAL A 52 2.73 -3.93 -8.30
C VAL A 52 3.34 -3.53 -6.97
N SER A 53 2.81 -2.48 -6.38
CA SER A 53 3.09 -2.13 -4.99
C SER A 53 2.16 -2.93 -4.08
N VAL A 54 2.70 -3.44 -2.97
CA VAL A 54 1.91 -4.08 -1.91
C VAL A 54 2.32 -3.47 -0.58
N SER A 55 1.32 -3.05 0.20
CA SER A 55 1.49 -2.49 1.53
C SER A 55 0.65 -3.27 2.53
N TRP A 56 1.24 -3.62 3.67
CA TRP A 56 0.55 -4.24 4.80
C TRP A 56 0.56 -3.28 5.97
N VAL A 57 -0.61 -2.72 6.25
CA VAL A 57 -0.80 -1.81 7.38
C VAL A 57 -1.39 -2.61 8.53
N ARG A 58 -0.58 -2.89 9.55
CA ARG A 58 -1.11 -3.51 10.78
C ARG A 58 -1.57 -2.43 11.74
N MET A 59 -2.84 -2.42 12.08
CA MET A 59 -3.42 -1.50 13.05
C MET A 59 -3.19 -1.98 14.49
N ARG A 60 -3.25 -1.06 15.45
CA ARG A 60 -3.20 -1.41 16.88
C ARG A 60 -4.55 -1.89 17.38
N ASP A 61 -5.60 -1.20 16.94
CA ASP A 61 -6.97 -1.63 17.10
C ASP A 61 -7.42 -2.29 15.80
N LYS A 62 -7.97 -3.49 15.90
CA LYS A 62 -8.52 -4.20 14.73
C LYS A 62 -9.76 -3.49 14.21
N ASP A 63 -10.47 -2.76 15.07
CA ASP A 63 -11.72 -2.09 14.70
C ASP A 63 -11.43 -0.89 13.77
N ASP A 64 -10.23 -0.30 13.84
CA ASP A 64 -9.76 0.77 12.93
C ASP A 64 -9.53 0.28 11.48
N VAL A 65 -9.39 -1.03 11.24
CA VAL A 65 -9.10 -1.59 9.89
C VAL A 65 -10.25 -1.30 8.92
N GLY A 66 -11.50 -1.37 9.41
CA GLY A 66 -12.68 -1.08 8.61
C GLY A 66 -12.74 0.39 8.16
N ASP A 67 -12.45 1.31 9.08
CA ASP A 67 -12.43 2.74 8.81
C ASP A 67 -11.30 3.12 7.85
N LEU A 68 -10.11 2.54 8.04
CA LEU A 68 -8.99 2.71 7.12
C LEU A 68 -9.35 2.20 5.71
N LYS A 69 -9.99 1.04 5.60
CA LYS A 69 -10.44 0.48 4.32
C LYS A 69 -11.43 1.40 3.63
N SER A 70 -12.44 1.88 4.37
CA SER A 70 -13.45 2.80 3.84
C SER A 70 -12.80 4.05 3.23
N LEU A 71 -11.81 4.62 3.93
CA LEU A 71 -11.06 5.74 3.40
C LEU A 71 -10.27 5.35 2.15
N ILE A 72 -9.46 4.30 2.18
CA ILE A 72 -8.54 3.99 1.08
C ILE A 72 -9.26 3.56 -0.21
N ASP A 73 -10.45 2.96 -0.08
CA ASP A 73 -11.29 2.57 -1.21
C ASP A 73 -12.08 3.77 -1.79
N THR A 74 -12.07 4.91 -1.10
CA THR A 74 -12.72 6.13 -1.55
C THR A 74 -11.72 6.99 -2.34
N ASP A 75 -12.02 7.25 -3.61
CA ASP A 75 -11.19 8.09 -4.46
C ASP A 75 -10.92 9.47 -3.85
N GLY A 76 -9.67 9.93 -3.97
CA GLY A 76 -9.25 11.27 -3.54
C GLY A 76 -8.99 11.43 -2.04
N THR A 77 -9.17 10.40 -1.22
CA THR A 77 -8.81 10.43 0.22
C THR A 77 -7.32 10.19 0.46
N GLY A 78 -6.59 9.67 -0.52
CA GLY A 78 -5.17 9.34 -0.43
C GLY A 78 -4.90 7.86 -0.18
N SER A 79 -3.63 7.52 0.05
CA SER A 79 -3.22 6.13 0.23
C SER A 79 -1.91 6.04 1.03
N VAL A 80 -1.46 4.81 1.24
CA VAL A 80 -0.09 4.52 1.67
C VAL A 80 0.85 4.78 0.48
N THR A 81 1.98 5.41 0.75
CA THR A 81 2.97 5.73 -0.27
C THR A 81 3.73 4.45 -0.66
N PRO A 82 3.71 4.06 -1.95
CA PRO A 82 4.49 2.92 -2.44
C PRO A 82 5.96 3.05 -2.07
N LEU A 83 6.63 1.90 -1.84
CA LEU A 83 8.07 1.91 -1.65
C LEU A 83 8.74 2.55 -2.87
N MET A 84 9.80 3.35 -2.69
CA MET A 84 10.49 4.07 -3.78
C MET A 84 9.62 5.02 -4.62
N PHE A 85 8.46 5.48 -4.11
CA PHE A 85 7.53 6.35 -4.84
C PHE A 85 8.19 7.53 -5.55
N THR A 86 9.03 8.30 -4.87
CA THR A 86 9.69 9.47 -5.47
C THR A 86 10.62 9.09 -6.63
N ALA A 87 11.37 7.99 -6.51
CA ALA A 87 12.27 7.53 -7.57
C ALA A 87 11.48 7.07 -8.80
N MET A 88 10.43 6.25 -8.61
CA MET A 88 9.52 5.85 -9.68
C MET A 88 8.85 7.06 -10.33
N LYS A 89 8.42 8.03 -9.51
CA LYS A 89 7.81 9.27 -10.00
C LYS A 89 8.77 10.05 -10.91
N ASN A 90 10.04 10.13 -10.55
CA ASN A 90 11.05 10.82 -11.37
C ASN A 90 11.35 10.09 -12.69
N GLN A 91 11.08 8.78 -12.76
CA GLN A 91 11.18 7.98 -13.98
C GLN A 91 9.89 7.97 -14.81
N GLY A 92 8.88 8.76 -14.42
CA GLY A 92 7.60 8.84 -15.14
C GLY A 92 6.60 7.73 -14.79
N ILE A 93 6.93 6.81 -13.89
CA ILE A 93 6.02 5.76 -13.40
C ILE A 93 5.01 6.41 -12.46
N ARG A 94 3.72 6.06 -12.60
CA ARG A 94 2.62 6.68 -11.87
C ARG A 94 1.64 5.61 -11.38
N PHE A 95 1.39 5.63 -10.08
CA PHE A 95 0.26 4.96 -9.43
C PHE A 95 -0.93 5.91 -9.52
N THR A 96 -1.99 5.48 -10.21
CA THR A 96 -3.14 6.31 -10.59
C THR A 96 -4.44 5.90 -9.90
N GLY A 97 -4.40 4.89 -9.02
CA GLY A 97 -5.56 4.28 -8.38
C GLY A 97 -6.17 3.11 -9.18
N THR A 98 -5.55 2.68 -10.28
CA THR A 98 -6.10 1.57 -11.10
C THR A 98 -5.00 0.85 -11.89
N PRO A 99 -4.95 -0.50 -11.87
CA PRO A 99 -5.75 -1.39 -11.02
C PRO A 99 -5.32 -1.32 -9.56
N PHE A 100 -6.30 -1.39 -8.67
CA PHE A 100 -6.16 -1.26 -7.22
C PHE A 100 -7.04 -2.31 -6.54
N HIS A 101 -6.56 -2.88 -5.44
CA HIS A 101 -7.37 -3.72 -4.57
C HIS A 101 -6.91 -3.58 -3.11
N SER A 102 -7.87 -3.53 -2.19
CA SER A 102 -7.59 -3.57 -0.76
C SER A 102 -8.36 -4.70 -0.07
N ARG A 103 -7.68 -5.43 0.80
CA ARG A 103 -8.25 -6.56 1.53
C ARG A 103 -7.98 -6.43 3.03
N PRO A 104 -9.02 -6.44 3.89
CA PRO A 104 -8.82 -6.54 5.32
C PRO A 104 -8.59 -8.00 5.73
N GLU A 105 -7.64 -8.23 6.63
CA GLU A 105 -7.37 -9.53 7.26
C GLU A 105 -7.00 -9.30 8.74
N LYS A 106 -7.93 -9.59 9.65
CA LYS A 106 -7.77 -9.36 11.10
C LYS A 106 -7.40 -7.90 11.42
N ASP A 107 -6.20 -7.69 11.97
CA ASP A 107 -5.64 -6.38 12.32
C ASP A 107 -4.81 -5.77 11.18
N VAL A 108 -4.87 -6.31 9.96
CA VAL A 108 -4.07 -5.86 8.81
C VAL A 108 -4.98 -5.44 7.66
N LEU A 109 -4.68 -4.29 7.06
CA LEU A 109 -5.17 -3.94 5.72
C LEU A 109 -4.06 -4.17 4.70
N VAL A 110 -4.32 -5.03 3.71
CA VAL A 110 -3.46 -5.21 2.53
C VAL A 110 -3.94 -4.24 1.46
N VAL A 111 -3.01 -3.53 0.84
CA VAL A 111 -3.27 -2.57 -0.23
C VAL A 111 -2.35 -2.90 -1.39
N ALA A 112 -2.92 -3.23 -2.55
CA ALA A 112 -2.18 -3.52 -3.76
C ALA A 112 -2.59 -2.57 -4.88
N GLU A 113 -1.61 -2.07 -5.64
CA GLU A 113 -1.85 -1.20 -6.79
C GLU A 113 -0.77 -1.44 -7.84
N ALA A 114 -1.14 -1.41 -9.13
CA ALA A 114 -0.18 -1.51 -10.22
C ALA A 114 0.05 -0.17 -10.93
N ALA A 115 1.26 -0.03 -11.47
CA ALA A 115 1.65 1.05 -12.36
C ALA A 115 2.39 0.48 -13.58
N VAL A 116 2.13 1.06 -14.75
CA VAL A 116 2.88 0.72 -15.97
C VAL A 116 4.30 1.28 -15.87
N VAL A 117 5.28 0.43 -16.19
CA VAL A 117 6.70 0.81 -16.26
C VAL A 117 7.11 1.09 -17.70
N ALA A 118 6.73 0.24 -18.64
CA ALA A 118 7.04 0.41 -20.06
C ALA A 118 6.07 -0.37 -20.94
N GLY A 119 5.91 0.10 -22.18
CA GLY A 119 5.03 -0.54 -23.16
C GLY A 119 3.55 -0.42 -22.79
N LYS A 120 2.76 -1.41 -23.22
CA LYS A 120 1.33 -1.51 -22.93
C LYS A 120 1.04 -2.90 -22.38
N PRO A 121 1.24 -3.11 -21.06
CA PRO A 121 0.98 -4.41 -20.44
C PRO A 121 -0.48 -4.82 -20.60
N ASP A 122 -0.72 -6.13 -20.67
CA ASP A 122 -2.07 -6.69 -20.67
C ASP A 122 -2.86 -6.28 -19.41
N ALA A 123 -4.01 -5.65 -19.62
CA ALA A 123 -4.79 -5.06 -18.54
C ALA A 123 -5.38 -6.13 -17.60
N ALA A 124 -5.81 -7.27 -18.15
CA ALA A 124 -6.39 -8.35 -17.35
C ALA A 124 -5.32 -9.03 -16.49
N LEU A 125 -4.10 -9.18 -17.03
CA LEU A 125 -2.95 -9.65 -16.25
C LEU A 125 -2.60 -8.68 -15.12
N MET A 126 -2.56 -7.37 -15.38
CA MET A 126 -2.31 -6.37 -14.34
C MET A 126 -3.38 -6.45 -13.24
N GLU A 127 -4.65 -6.48 -13.62
CA GLU A 127 -5.77 -6.56 -12.69
C GLU A 127 -5.74 -7.85 -11.87
N GLY A 128 -5.58 -9.01 -12.52
CA GLY A 128 -5.47 -10.30 -11.84
C GLY A 128 -4.27 -10.36 -10.89
N THR A 129 -3.14 -9.76 -11.27
CA THR A 129 -1.94 -9.70 -10.41
C THR A 129 -2.19 -8.84 -9.18
N VAL A 130 -2.87 -7.69 -9.31
CA VAL A 130 -3.22 -6.84 -8.16
C VAL A 130 -4.14 -7.58 -7.18
N HIS A 131 -5.15 -8.29 -7.68
CA HIS A 131 -6.03 -9.10 -6.83
C HIS A 131 -5.25 -10.18 -6.08
N VAL A 132 -4.41 -10.96 -6.78
CA VAL A 132 -3.57 -11.99 -6.14
C VAL A 132 -2.59 -11.37 -5.15
N ALA A 133 -2.00 -10.22 -5.47
CA ALA A 133 -1.06 -9.54 -4.59
C ALA A 133 -1.72 -9.07 -3.28
N ALA A 134 -2.99 -8.67 -3.32
CA ALA A 134 -3.76 -8.31 -2.11
C ALA A 134 -4.09 -9.53 -1.22
N GLU A 135 -3.97 -10.75 -1.72
CA GLU A 135 -4.10 -11.98 -0.94
C GLU A 135 -2.80 -12.38 -0.22
N LEU A 136 -1.67 -11.76 -0.57
CA LEU A 136 -0.39 -12.05 0.06
C LEU A 136 -0.40 -11.54 1.51
N MET A 137 0.16 -12.35 2.41
CA MET A 137 0.43 -11.95 3.79
C MET A 137 1.95 -11.86 4.00
N PRO A 138 2.43 -10.91 4.82
CA PRO A 138 3.85 -10.78 5.05
C PRO A 138 4.33 -12.00 5.83
N THR A 139 5.38 -12.65 5.33
CA THR A 139 6.10 -13.69 6.08
C THR A 139 6.76 -13.02 7.29
N LYS A 140 6.38 -13.47 8.50
CA LYS A 140 6.92 -12.96 9.77
C LYS A 140 8.44 -13.04 9.85
#